data_AF-A0AAD2YSP7-F1
#
_entry.id   AF-A0AAD2YSP7-F1
#
_cell.length_a   1.000
_cell.length_b   1.000
_cell.length_c   1.000
_cell.angle_alpha   90.00
_cell.angle_beta   90.00
_cell.angle_gamma   90.00
#
_symmetry.space_group_name_H-M   'P 1'
#
loop_
_entity.id
_entity.type
_entity.pdbx_description
1 polymer ?
#
loop_
_entity_poly.entity_id
_entity_poly.type
_entity_poly.pdbx_seq_one_letter_code
_entity_poly.pdbx_strand_id
1 'polypeptide(L)'
;MSLNAVLDVLIKHHLNPENFNKREVVEATASMFCILVDNYVTKAAEETFYNLPYKDISTLVFIDQSIEIKSDTFDGFITTVKDEIINLYSSSNLSISQEHVIACYEKLASHIELALIQKKFMLDSAREANRVANIAQKQAEFAKKQAKKAKDMSNGMVTNFVTILGVFATIIITVFGGINIVGSTVKLLEGNNKLVYLVFVISFLMICLLTLVKLLMTWISSIKARDEDSDDIKEPSKKKMDFYSKSIICFFIAVIASAICIACTYKDQDIKNQTDENKSNNQNGIPFMNKEKSGKDEKSFIKD
;
A
#
# COMPACT_ATOMS: atom_id res chain seq x y z
N MET A 1 -29.79 28.75 -52.55
CA MET A 1 -29.37 28.47 -51.16
C MET A 1 -30.57 27.86 -50.45
N SER A 2 -30.42 26.74 -49.73
CA SER A 2 -31.56 26.17 -48.98
C SER A 2 -31.88 27.04 -47.76
N LEU A 3 -33.14 27.08 -47.32
CA LEU A 3 -33.59 27.88 -46.17
C LEU A 3 -32.74 27.62 -44.91
N ASN A 4 -32.38 26.36 -44.68
CA ASN A 4 -31.53 25.94 -43.56
C ASN A 4 -30.09 26.44 -43.67
N ALA A 5 -29.55 26.58 -44.89
CA ALA A 5 -28.21 27.13 -45.08
C ALA A 5 -28.19 28.64 -44.80
N VAL A 6 -29.27 29.37 -45.13
CA VAL A 6 -29.41 30.79 -44.78
C VAL A 6 -29.50 30.95 -43.27
N LEU A 7 -30.28 30.11 -42.59
CA LEU A 7 -30.37 30.10 -41.13
C LEU A 7 -29.00 29.84 -40.48
N ASP A 8 -28.25 28.83 -40.93
CA ASP A 8 -26.91 28.53 -40.40
C ASP A 8 -25.96 29.74 -40.48
N VAL A 9 -25.90 30.40 -41.64
CA VAL A 9 -25.06 31.60 -41.82
C VAL A 9 -25.56 32.77 -40.98
N LEU A 10 -26.88 32.97 -40.90
CA LEU A 10 -27.49 33.99 -40.06
C LEU A 10 -27.07 33.79 -38.60
N ILE A 11 -27.21 32.58 -38.05
CA ILE A 11 -26.80 32.30 -36.67
C ILE A 11 -25.30 32.50 -36.49
N LYS A 12 -24.45 32.04 -37.43
CA LYS A 12 -22.99 32.25 -37.36
C LYS A 12 -22.59 33.72 -37.30
N HIS A 13 -23.30 34.61 -38.00
CA HIS A 13 -23.05 36.05 -37.89
C HIS A 13 -23.32 36.58 -36.48
N HIS A 14 -24.30 36.03 -35.77
CA HIS A 14 -24.60 36.37 -34.37
C HIS A 14 -23.63 35.73 -33.36
N LEU A 15 -22.81 34.77 -33.80
CA LEU A 15 -21.86 34.05 -32.94
C LEU A 15 -20.43 34.58 -33.01
N ASN A 16 -20.13 35.53 -33.90
CA ASN A 16 -18.77 36.02 -34.11
C ASN A 16 -18.61 37.52 -33.77
N PRO A 17 -18.15 37.85 -32.54
CA PRO A 17 -17.96 39.23 -32.09
C PRO A 17 -17.01 40.05 -32.96
N GLU A 18 -16.02 39.43 -33.61
CA GLU A 18 -15.06 40.14 -34.47
C GLU A 18 -15.73 40.77 -35.70
N ASN A 19 -16.90 40.26 -36.06
CA ASN A 19 -17.65 40.68 -37.23
C ASN A 19 -18.78 41.67 -36.91
N PHE A 20 -19.09 41.91 -35.64
CA PHE A 20 -20.23 42.75 -35.23
C PHE A 20 -20.13 44.20 -35.72
N ASN A 21 -18.91 44.73 -35.86
CA ASN A 21 -18.69 46.10 -36.33
C ASN A 21 -18.60 46.23 -37.86
N LYS A 22 -18.65 45.11 -38.60
CA LYS A 22 -18.49 45.13 -40.06
C LYS A 22 -19.84 45.42 -40.70
N ARG A 23 -19.96 46.57 -41.37
CA ARG A 23 -21.18 46.97 -42.10
C ARG A 23 -21.69 45.88 -43.05
N GLU A 24 -20.79 45.25 -43.80
CA GLU A 24 -21.13 44.15 -44.71
C GLU A 24 -21.83 42.97 -44.01
N VAL A 25 -21.42 42.67 -42.77
CA VAL A 25 -22.00 41.60 -41.97
C VAL A 25 -23.37 42.01 -41.45
N VAL A 26 -23.53 43.25 -40.98
CA VAL A 26 -24.82 43.78 -40.53
C VAL A 26 -25.84 43.77 -41.67
N GLU A 27 -25.48 44.30 -42.84
CA GLU A 27 -26.34 44.34 -44.04
C GLU A 27 -26.70 42.94 -44.54
N ALA A 28 -25.72 42.02 -44.58
CA ALA A 28 -25.97 40.63 -44.95
C ALA A 28 -26.89 39.93 -43.95
N THR A 29 -26.70 40.16 -42.65
CA THR A 29 -27.54 39.58 -41.58
C THR A 29 -28.98 40.06 -41.68
N ALA A 30 -29.18 41.37 -41.85
CA ALA A 30 -30.51 41.95 -42.04
C ALA A 30 -31.20 41.40 -43.30
N SER A 31 -30.47 41.33 -44.41
CA SER A 31 -30.98 40.77 -45.68
C SER A 31 -31.36 39.30 -45.55
N MET A 32 -30.52 38.48 -44.90
CA MET A 32 -30.81 37.06 -44.64
C MET A 32 -32.05 36.90 -43.77
N PHE A 33 -32.22 37.73 -42.74
CA PHE A 33 -33.40 37.68 -41.89
C PHE A 33 -34.68 38.05 -42.66
N CYS A 34 -34.66 39.09 -43.49
CA CYS A 34 -35.80 39.49 -44.33
C CYS A 34 -36.22 38.40 -45.32
N ILE A 35 -35.30 37.54 -45.78
CA ILE A 35 -35.64 36.38 -46.63
C ILE A 35 -36.37 35.29 -45.82
N LEU A 36 -36.07 35.16 -44.53
CA LEU A 36 -36.59 34.09 -43.69
C LEU A 36 -37.90 34.44 -42.98
N VAL A 37 -38.11 35.73 -42.65
CA VAL A 37 -39.17 36.18 -41.73
C VAL A 37 -40.60 35.81 -42.16
N ASP A 38 -40.89 35.79 -43.46
CA ASP A 38 -42.19 35.37 -44.00
C ASP A 38 -42.55 33.91 -43.65
N ASN A 39 -41.55 33.07 -43.39
CA ASN A 39 -41.78 31.67 -42.97
C ASN A 39 -42.00 31.54 -41.46
N TYR A 40 -41.66 32.57 -40.67
CA TYR A 40 -41.70 32.52 -39.21
C TYR A 40 -42.92 33.21 -38.62
N VAL A 41 -43.57 34.12 -39.34
CA VAL A 41 -44.75 34.82 -38.83
C VAL A 41 -46.01 34.28 -39.50
N THR A 42 -46.90 33.70 -38.70
CA THR A 42 -48.21 33.22 -39.16
C THR A 42 -49.32 33.97 -38.46
N LYS A 43 -50.32 34.44 -39.22
CA LYS A 43 -51.54 35.07 -38.67
C LYS A 43 -52.67 34.05 -38.67
N ALA A 44 -53.28 33.81 -37.50
CA ALA A 44 -54.45 32.95 -37.37
C ALA A 44 -55.41 33.54 -36.34
N ALA A 45 -56.70 33.59 -36.67
CA ALA A 45 -57.77 34.06 -35.77
C ALA A 45 -57.47 35.44 -35.11
N GLU A 46 -57.02 36.42 -35.90
CA GLU A 46 -56.64 37.78 -35.45
C GLU A 46 -55.39 37.86 -34.55
N GLU A 47 -54.77 36.72 -34.23
CA GLU A 47 -53.51 36.65 -33.48
C GLU A 47 -52.31 36.39 -34.40
N THR A 48 -51.14 36.88 -33.98
CA THR A 48 -49.86 36.69 -34.69
C THR A 48 -48.97 35.74 -33.91
N PHE A 49 -48.53 34.67 -34.57
CA PHE A 49 -47.68 33.63 -34.00
C PHE A 49 -46.28 33.68 -34.61
N TYR A 50 -45.26 33.52 -33.76
CA TYR A 50 -43.85 33.49 -34.13
C TYR A 50 -43.31 32.06 -34.06
N ASN A 51 -43.30 31.38 -35.19
CA ASN A 51 -42.85 29.99 -35.35
C ASN A 51 -41.34 29.95 -35.67
N LEU A 52 -40.53 30.46 -34.74
CA LEU A 52 -39.08 30.43 -34.86
C LEU A 52 -38.53 29.01 -34.65
N PRO A 53 -37.47 28.62 -35.39
CA PRO A 53 -36.86 27.30 -35.30
C PRO A 53 -35.94 27.18 -34.07
N TYR A 54 -36.50 27.29 -32.86
CA TYR A 54 -35.74 27.31 -31.60
C TYR A 54 -34.80 26.12 -31.44
N LYS A 55 -35.24 24.93 -31.82
CA LYS A 55 -34.41 23.72 -31.80
C LYS A 55 -33.14 23.87 -32.63
N ASP A 56 -33.26 24.39 -33.85
CA ASP A 56 -32.14 24.52 -34.77
C ASP A 56 -31.19 25.63 -34.32
N ILE A 57 -31.74 26.74 -33.83
CA ILE A 57 -30.98 27.84 -33.21
C ILE A 57 -30.12 27.30 -32.06
N SER A 58 -30.73 26.61 -31.09
CA SER A 58 -29.99 26.04 -29.96
C SER A 58 -28.94 25.03 -30.43
N THR A 59 -29.28 24.16 -31.38
CA THR A 59 -28.32 23.17 -31.90
C THR A 59 -27.08 23.83 -32.51
N LEU A 60 -27.28 24.89 -33.32
CA LEU A 60 -26.19 25.63 -33.96
C LEU A 60 -25.31 26.35 -32.93
N VAL A 61 -25.92 27.02 -31.95
CA VAL A 61 -25.20 27.70 -30.87
C VAL A 61 -24.33 26.72 -30.06
N PHE A 62 -24.84 25.51 -29.79
CA PHE A 62 -24.15 24.50 -29.00
C PHE A 62 -23.04 23.78 -29.76
N ILE A 63 -23.19 23.56 -31.07
CA ILE A 63 -22.16 22.95 -31.93
C ILE A 63 -20.98 23.91 -32.14
N ASP A 64 -21.27 25.21 -32.21
CA ASP A 64 -20.25 26.22 -32.46
C ASP A 64 -19.13 26.18 -31.39
N GLN A 65 -17.90 26.49 -31.80
CA GLN A 65 -16.74 26.42 -30.90
C GLN A 65 -16.44 27.76 -30.21
N SER A 66 -17.12 28.85 -30.55
CA SER A 66 -16.96 30.12 -29.85
C SER A 66 -17.55 30.01 -28.43
N ILE A 67 -16.79 30.52 -27.46
CA ILE A 67 -17.09 30.36 -26.02
C ILE A 67 -17.48 31.68 -25.39
N GLU A 68 -17.18 32.82 -26.03
CA GLU A 68 -17.24 34.10 -25.34
C GLU A 68 -17.82 35.20 -26.25
N ILE A 69 -19.07 35.55 -25.95
CA ILE A 69 -19.73 36.73 -26.47
C ILE A 69 -20.05 37.59 -25.25
N LYS A 70 -19.54 38.83 -25.24
CA LYS A 70 -19.86 39.79 -24.18
C LYS A 70 -21.26 40.36 -24.45
N SER A 71 -22.12 40.40 -23.43
CA SER A 71 -23.50 40.90 -23.52
C SER A 71 -23.58 42.24 -24.25
N ASP A 72 -22.78 43.20 -23.81
CA ASP A 72 -22.79 44.58 -24.34
C ASP A 72 -22.44 44.64 -25.84
N THR A 73 -21.58 43.75 -26.32
CA THR A 73 -21.22 43.69 -27.75
C THR A 73 -22.31 43.04 -28.58
N PHE A 74 -23.03 42.08 -28.01
CA PHE A 74 -24.15 41.42 -28.66
C PHE A 74 -25.32 42.39 -28.81
N ASP A 75 -25.69 43.11 -27.74
CA ASP A 75 -26.79 44.08 -27.75
C ASP A 75 -26.57 45.20 -28.77
N GLY A 76 -25.33 45.69 -28.88
CA GLY A 76 -24.94 46.66 -29.91
C GLY A 76 -25.13 46.13 -31.33
N PHE A 77 -24.75 44.88 -31.58
CA PHE A 77 -24.96 44.22 -32.89
C PHE A 77 -26.44 43.99 -33.20
N ILE A 78 -27.23 43.54 -32.23
CA ILE A 78 -28.67 43.36 -32.41
C ILE A 78 -29.34 44.69 -32.78
N THR A 79 -28.94 45.78 -32.12
CA THR A 79 -29.47 47.12 -32.40
C THR A 79 -29.13 47.58 -33.82
N THR A 80 -27.89 47.43 -34.27
CA THR A 80 -27.50 47.85 -35.63
C THR A 80 -28.16 47.02 -36.72
N VAL A 81 -28.31 45.70 -36.53
CA VAL A 81 -29.05 44.85 -37.46
C VAL A 81 -30.53 45.20 -37.48
N LYS A 82 -31.13 45.51 -36.32
CA LYS A 82 -32.52 45.95 -36.23
C LYS A 82 -32.76 47.25 -37.02
N ASP A 83 -31.88 48.24 -36.87
CA ASP A 83 -31.97 49.49 -37.64
C ASP A 83 -31.84 49.23 -39.14
N GLU A 84 -30.96 48.32 -39.54
CA GLU A 84 -30.81 47.94 -40.95
C GLU A 84 -32.01 47.17 -41.51
N ILE A 85 -32.65 46.31 -40.70
CA ILE A 85 -33.92 45.67 -41.07
C ILE A 85 -34.99 46.73 -41.34
N ILE A 86 -35.06 47.80 -40.55
CA ILE A 86 -36.01 48.92 -40.77
C ILE A 86 -35.73 49.63 -42.10
N ASN A 87 -34.45 49.88 -42.42
CA ASN A 87 -34.06 50.51 -43.68
C ASN A 87 -34.46 49.64 -44.89
N LEU A 88 -34.19 48.33 -44.82
CA LEU A 88 -34.51 47.37 -45.87
C LEU A 88 -36.01 47.13 -46.00
N TYR A 89 -36.78 47.24 -44.92
CA TYR A 89 -38.23 47.09 -44.94
C TYR A 89 -38.89 48.06 -45.92
N SER A 90 -38.43 49.32 -45.96
CA SER A 90 -38.94 50.34 -46.87
C SER A 90 -38.76 50.00 -48.36
N SER A 91 -37.82 49.11 -48.67
CA SER A 91 -37.44 48.71 -50.03
C SER A 91 -37.88 47.28 -50.39
N SER A 92 -38.47 46.53 -49.45
CA SER A 92 -38.80 45.11 -49.61
C SER A 92 -40.30 44.87 -49.68
N ASN A 93 -40.71 43.91 -50.52
CA ASN A 93 -42.11 43.49 -50.67
C ASN A 93 -42.47 42.44 -49.60
N LEU A 94 -42.26 42.75 -48.33
CA LEU A 94 -42.60 41.87 -47.22
C LEU A 94 -44.13 41.80 -47.01
N SER A 95 -44.63 40.59 -46.75
CA SER A 95 -46.06 40.33 -46.54
C SER A 95 -46.54 40.76 -45.16
N ILE A 96 -45.60 40.92 -44.23
CA ILE A 96 -45.81 41.13 -42.79
C ILE A 96 -45.58 42.60 -42.45
N SER A 97 -46.32 43.14 -41.46
CA SER A 97 -46.08 44.49 -40.96
C SER A 97 -44.70 44.62 -40.31
N GLN A 98 -44.09 45.80 -40.47
CA GLN A 98 -42.78 46.14 -39.90
C GLN A 98 -42.68 45.79 -38.41
N GLU A 99 -43.71 46.09 -37.62
CA GLU A 99 -43.76 45.78 -36.18
C GLU A 99 -43.54 44.29 -35.90
N HIS A 100 -44.18 43.40 -36.65
CA HIS A 100 -44.02 41.96 -36.44
C HIS A 100 -42.69 41.44 -36.97
N VAL A 101 -42.11 42.04 -38.02
CA VAL A 101 -40.76 41.71 -38.50
C VAL A 101 -39.73 41.98 -37.39
N ILE A 102 -39.81 43.16 -36.77
CA ILE A 102 -38.91 43.57 -35.68
C ILE A 102 -39.09 42.68 -34.45
N ALA A 103 -40.34 42.46 -34.02
CA ALA A 103 -40.61 41.59 -32.88
C ALA A 103 -40.17 40.12 -33.13
N CYS A 104 -40.25 39.64 -34.37
CA CYS A 104 -39.73 38.32 -34.74
C CYS A 104 -38.20 38.27 -34.64
N TYR A 105 -37.51 39.32 -35.08
CA TYR A 105 -36.06 39.42 -34.98
C TYR A 105 -35.59 39.49 -33.53
N GLU A 106 -36.24 40.31 -32.70
CA GLU A 106 -35.94 40.43 -31.27
C GLU A 106 -36.10 39.08 -30.55
N LYS A 107 -37.17 38.32 -30.88
CA LYS A 107 -37.35 36.96 -30.37
C LYS A 107 -36.23 36.02 -30.84
N LEU A 108 -35.81 36.09 -32.11
CA LEU A 108 -34.70 35.29 -32.63
C LEU A 108 -33.41 35.60 -31.86
N ALA A 109 -33.05 36.88 -31.75
CA ALA A 109 -31.86 37.35 -31.06
C ALA A 109 -31.86 36.96 -29.58
N SER A 110 -32.98 37.15 -28.88
CA SER A 110 -33.13 36.76 -27.47
C SER A 110 -32.97 35.25 -27.26
N HIS A 111 -33.45 34.43 -28.18
CA HIS A 111 -33.24 32.97 -28.12
C HIS A 111 -31.79 32.57 -28.38
N ILE A 112 -31.07 33.26 -29.27
CA ILE A 112 -29.63 33.06 -29.47
C ILE A 112 -28.86 33.41 -28.19
N GLU A 113 -29.16 34.56 -27.59
CA GLU A 113 -28.56 35.01 -26.34
C GLU A 113 -28.80 34.02 -25.20
N LEU A 114 -30.05 33.57 -25.03
CA LEU A 114 -30.39 32.57 -24.02
C LEU A 114 -29.60 31.27 -24.23
N ALA A 115 -29.49 30.80 -25.47
CA ALA A 115 -28.72 29.59 -25.78
C ALA A 115 -27.22 29.77 -25.48
N LEU A 116 -26.66 30.97 -25.72
CA LEU A 116 -25.28 31.30 -25.38
C LEU A 116 -25.04 31.28 -23.86
N ILE A 117 -25.93 31.89 -23.09
CA ILE A 117 -25.88 31.90 -21.62
C ILE A 117 -25.96 30.47 -21.07
N GLN A 118 -26.88 29.66 -21.60
CA GLN A 118 -27.04 28.26 -21.22
C GLN A 118 -25.78 27.45 -21.53
N LYS A 119 -25.22 27.58 -22.74
CA LYS A 119 -23.97 26.93 -23.14
C LYS A 119 -22.83 27.31 -22.20
N LYS A 120 -22.66 28.60 -21.91
CA LYS A 120 -21.64 29.10 -20.99
C LYS A 120 -21.79 28.47 -19.60
N PHE A 121 -22.98 28.49 -19.03
CA PHE A 121 -23.25 27.91 -17.73
C PHE A 121 -22.93 26.41 -17.68
N MET A 122 -23.30 25.65 -18.72
CA MET A 122 -22.99 24.23 -18.83
C MET A 122 -21.50 23.96 -18.94
N LEU A 123 -20.76 24.75 -19.73
CA LEU A 123 -19.30 24.63 -19.85
C LEU A 123 -18.60 24.96 -18.54
N ASP A 124 -19.01 26.02 -17.84
CA ASP A 124 -18.43 26.40 -16.56
C ASP A 124 -18.73 25.34 -15.47
N SER A 125 -19.95 24.78 -15.46
CA SER A 125 -20.31 23.65 -14.60
C SER A 125 -19.48 22.39 -14.90
N ALA A 126 -19.27 22.06 -16.17
CA ALA A 126 -18.47 20.92 -16.59
C ALA A 126 -16.98 21.08 -16.24
N ARG A 127 -16.43 22.31 -16.34
CA ARG A 127 -15.07 22.62 -15.90
C ARG A 127 -14.92 22.43 -14.40
N GLU A 128 -15.87 22.93 -13.62
CA GLU A 128 -15.83 22.79 -12.16
C GLU A 128 -15.97 21.32 -11.73
N ALA A 129 -16.88 20.57 -12.37
CA ALA A 129 -17.00 19.13 -12.13
C ALA A 129 -15.69 18.38 -12.42
N ASN A 130 -15.02 18.68 -13.53
CA ASN A 130 -13.72 18.11 -13.87
C ASN A 130 -12.62 18.50 -12.86
N ARG A 131 -12.63 19.75 -12.37
CA ARG A 131 -11.69 20.20 -11.34
C ARG A 131 -11.88 19.42 -10.04
N VAL A 132 -13.12 19.28 -9.58
CA VAL A 132 -13.47 18.50 -8.38
C VAL A 132 -13.09 17.03 -8.54
N ALA A 133 -13.41 16.42 -9.69
CA ALA A 133 -13.03 15.04 -9.99
C ALA A 133 -11.52 14.80 -9.94
N ASN A 134 -10.73 15.72 -10.53
CA ASN A 134 -9.26 15.64 -10.48
C ASN A 134 -8.70 15.76 -9.06
N ILE A 135 -9.28 16.62 -8.23
CA ILE A 135 -8.88 16.75 -6.82
C ILE A 135 -9.22 15.46 -6.05
N ALA A 136 -10.42 14.94 -6.24
CA ALA A 136 -10.86 13.69 -5.62
C ALA A 136 -9.96 12.51 -6.02
N GLN A 137 -9.58 12.41 -7.30
CA GLN A 137 -8.65 11.38 -7.79
C GLN A 137 -7.27 11.49 -7.13
N LYS A 138 -6.70 12.70 -7.04
CA LYS A 138 -5.41 12.91 -6.36
C LYS A 138 -5.48 12.54 -4.88
N GLN A 139 -6.56 12.89 -4.20
CA GLN A 139 -6.77 12.55 -2.80
C GLN A 139 -6.95 11.04 -2.59
N ALA A 140 -7.67 10.36 -3.49
CA ALA A 140 -7.84 8.91 -3.47
C ALA A 140 -6.50 8.18 -3.67
N GLU A 141 -5.68 8.61 -4.62
CA GLU A 141 -4.35 8.05 -4.85
C GLU A 141 -3.41 8.27 -3.65
N PHE A 142 -3.48 9.46 -3.02
CA PHE A 142 -2.73 9.73 -1.80
C PHE A 142 -3.19 8.84 -0.63
N ALA A 143 -4.50 8.70 -0.42
CA ALA A 143 -5.06 7.83 0.60
C ALA A 143 -4.68 6.36 0.38
N LYS A 144 -4.71 5.89 -0.88
CA LYS A 144 -4.29 4.53 -1.26
C LYS A 144 -2.81 4.29 -0.96
N LYS A 145 -1.93 5.26 -1.26
CA LYS A 145 -0.50 5.19 -0.93
C LYS A 145 -0.28 5.13 0.57
N GLN A 146 -0.97 5.94 1.36
CA GLN A 146 -0.88 5.92 2.82
C GLN A 146 -1.40 4.60 3.41
N ALA A 147 -2.53 4.10 2.93
CA ALA A 147 -3.09 2.81 3.35
C ALA A 147 -2.13 1.65 3.05
N LYS A 148 -1.48 1.67 1.87
CA LYS A 148 -0.45 0.68 1.53
C LYS A 148 0.74 0.76 2.49
N LYS A 149 1.28 1.96 2.73
CA LYS A 149 2.38 2.15 3.70
C LYS A 149 2.01 1.68 5.11
N ALA A 150 0.81 2.00 5.58
CA ALA A 150 0.32 1.55 6.89
C ALA A 150 0.18 0.02 6.96
N LYS A 151 -0.31 -0.61 5.89
CA LYS A 151 -0.40 -2.07 5.78
C LYS A 151 0.98 -2.73 5.80
N ASP A 152 1.93 -2.21 5.03
CA ASP A 152 3.29 -2.75 4.97
C ASP A 152 4.00 -2.59 6.33
N MET A 153 3.84 -1.45 7.00
CA MET A 153 4.33 -1.23 8.36
C MET A 153 3.69 -2.17 9.39
N SER A 154 2.37 -2.41 9.29
CA SER A 154 1.66 -3.36 10.16
C SER A 154 2.15 -4.79 9.96
N ASN A 155 2.35 -5.23 8.72
CA ASN A 155 2.92 -6.54 8.40
C ASN A 155 4.34 -6.69 8.97
N GLY A 156 5.17 -5.66 8.84
CA GLY A 156 6.50 -5.64 9.45
C GLY A 156 6.44 -5.75 10.98
N MET A 157 5.49 -5.06 11.63
CA MET A 157 5.27 -5.13 13.07
C MET A 157 4.86 -6.54 13.53
N VAL A 158 3.92 -7.18 12.82
CA VAL A 158 3.49 -8.57 13.12
C VAL A 158 4.67 -9.53 13.00
N THR A 159 5.48 -9.40 11.94
CA THR A 159 6.67 -10.22 11.72
C THR A 159 7.69 -10.04 12.85
N ASN A 160 7.95 -8.80 13.25
CA ASN A 160 8.83 -8.47 14.37
C ASN A 160 8.31 -9.07 15.69
N PHE A 161 7.00 -8.98 15.94
CA PHE A 161 6.39 -9.55 17.15
C PHE A 161 6.54 -11.07 17.20
N VAL A 162 6.22 -11.78 16.10
CA VAL A 162 6.40 -13.24 16.01
C VAL A 162 7.86 -13.64 16.20
N THR A 163 8.79 -12.87 15.62
CA THR A 163 10.24 -13.11 15.77
C THR A 163 10.68 -12.95 17.23
N ILE A 164 10.28 -11.86 17.88
CA ILE A 164 10.58 -11.61 19.30
C ILE A 164 10.01 -12.72 20.18
N LEU A 165 8.76 -13.15 19.92
CA LEU A 165 8.12 -14.25 20.64
C LEU A 165 8.89 -15.58 20.46
N GLY A 166 9.34 -15.87 19.23
CA GLY A 166 10.14 -17.07 18.94
C GLY A 166 11.50 -17.08 19.65
N VAL A 167 12.18 -15.93 19.72
CA VAL A 167 13.43 -15.78 20.48
C VAL A 167 13.18 -16.00 21.96
N PHE A 168 12.14 -15.38 22.54
CA PHE A 168 11.79 -15.59 23.94
C PHE A 168 11.46 -17.05 24.26
N ALA A 169 10.66 -17.72 23.42
CA ALA A 169 10.34 -19.14 23.59
C ALA A 169 11.61 -20.01 23.60
N THR A 170 12.54 -19.75 22.67
CA THR A 170 13.82 -20.48 22.60
C THR A 170 14.66 -20.28 23.86
N ILE A 171 14.74 -19.04 24.35
CA ILE A 171 15.46 -18.71 25.60
C ILE A 171 14.83 -19.47 26.78
N ILE A 172 13.50 -19.41 26.93
CA ILE A 172 12.76 -20.07 28.02
C ILE A 172 12.98 -21.59 27.99
N ILE A 173 12.81 -22.23 26.83
CA ILE A 173 13.02 -23.67 26.66
C ILE A 173 14.48 -24.05 26.98
N THR A 174 15.45 -23.25 26.53
CA THR A 174 16.87 -23.51 26.77
C THR A 174 17.23 -23.37 28.24
N VAL A 175 16.75 -22.32 28.90
CA VAL A 175 17.03 -22.06 30.32
C VAL A 175 16.38 -23.12 31.19
N PHE A 176 15.07 -23.36 31.06
CA PHE A 176 14.39 -24.34 31.89
C PHE A 176 14.77 -25.78 31.54
N GLY A 177 14.93 -26.11 30.26
CA GLY A 177 15.42 -27.41 29.82
C GLY A 177 16.85 -27.66 30.30
N GLY A 178 17.73 -26.66 30.20
CA GLY A 178 19.12 -26.73 30.66
C GLY A 178 19.23 -26.93 32.18
N ILE A 179 18.49 -26.15 32.97
CA ILE A 179 18.47 -26.28 34.44
C ILE A 179 18.00 -27.69 34.86
N ASN A 180 16.97 -28.23 34.21
CA ASN A 180 16.41 -29.54 34.57
C ASN A 180 17.39 -30.70 34.27
N ILE A 181 18.10 -30.62 33.15
CA ILE A 181 19.14 -31.59 32.77
C ILE A 181 20.33 -31.52 33.73
N VAL A 182 20.81 -30.30 34.05
CA VAL A 182 21.93 -30.10 34.98
C VAL A 182 21.55 -30.61 36.38
N GLY A 183 20.37 -30.27 36.88
CA GLY A 183 19.89 -30.72 38.20
C GLY A 183 19.78 -32.24 38.31
N SER A 184 19.30 -32.91 37.26
CA SER A 184 19.21 -34.39 37.24
C SER A 184 20.59 -35.05 37.19
N THR A 185 21.53 -34.44 36.46
CA THR A 185 22.92 -34.93 36.35
C THR A 185 23.67 -34.80 37.69
N VAL A 186 23.46 -33.69 38.41
CA VAL A 186 24.06 -33.49 39.75
C VAL A 186 23.52 -34.50 40.76
N LYS A 187 22.21 -34.76 40.77
CA LYS A 187 21.58 -35.76 41.67
C LYS A 187 22.06 -37.19 41.40
N LEU A 188 22.29 -37.55 40.14
CA LEU A 188 22.86 -38.86 39.78
C LEU A 188 24.31 -39.03 40.26
N LEU A 189 25.03 -37.94 40.50
CA LEU A 189 26.43 -37.98 40.89
C LEU A 189 26.67 -38.07 42.40
N GLU A 190 25.78 -37.52 43.23
CA GLU A 190 25.90 -37.64 44.69
C GLU A 190 25.99 -39.10 45.16
N GLY A 191 25.52 -40.08 44.36
CA GLY A 191 25.55 -41.50 44.70
C GLY A 191 26.80 -42.29 44.27
N ASN A 192 27.68 -41.76 43.41
CA ASN A 192 28.84 -42.51 42.88
C ASN A 192 30.06 -41.59 42.69
N ASN A 193 31.14 -41.81 43.46
CA ASN A 193 32.39 -41.03 43.51
C ASN A 193 33.23 -40.96 42.21
N LYS A 194 32.65 -41.13 41.02
CA LYS A 194 33.34 -41.04 39.72
C LYS A 194 33.30 -39.62 39.16
N LEU A 195 33.91 -38.66 39.88
CA LEU A 195 34.04 -37.27 39.45
C LEU A 195 34.63 -37.11 38.04
N VAL A 196 35.55 -38.00 37.65
CA VAL A 196 36.18 -37.96 36.32
C VAL A 196 35.18 -38.30 35.20
N TYR A 197 34.23 -39.22 35.43
CA TYR A 197 33.16 -39.52 34.46
C TYR A 197 32.15 -38.38 34.35
N LEU A 198 31.86 -37.67 35.45
CA LEU A 198 31.01 -36.48 35.41
C LEU A 198 31.65 -35.38 34.55
N VAL A 199 32.92 -35.06 34.80
CA VAL A 199 33.60 -34.01 34.05
C VAL A 199 33.60 -34.32 32.56
N PHE A 200 33.73 -35.60 32.19
CA PHE A 200 33.59 -36.06 30.81
C PHE A 200 32.17 -35.86 30.26
N VAL A 201 31.13 -36.31 30.98
CA VAL A 201 29.73 -36.17 30.55
C VAL A 201 29.30 -34.70 30.46
N ILE A 202 29.69 -33.85 31.41
CA ILE A 202 29.41 -32.41 31.38
C ILE A 202 30.15 -31.73 30.23
N SER A 203 31.39 -32.10 29.95
CA SER A 203 32.14 -31.56 28.80
C SER A 203 31.50 -31.95 27.47
N PHE A 204 31.01 -33.18 27.35
CA PHE A 204 30.26 -33.65 26.19
C PHE A 204 28.88 -32.96 26.07
N LEU A 205 28.19 -32.72 27.19
CA LEU A 205 26.94 -31.98 27.19
C LEU A 205 27.15 -30.52 26.75
N MET A 206 28.23 -29.89 27.22
CA MET A 206 28.58 -28.51 26.87
C MET A 206 28.96 -28.36 25.39
N ILE A 207 29.71 -29.31 24.80
CA ILE A 207 30.01 -29.26 23.36
C ILE A 207 28.73 -29.43 22.52
N CYS A 208 27.81 -30.30 22.97
CA CYS A 208 26.52 -30.50 22.32
C CYS A 208 25.67 -29.23 22.37
N LEU A 209 25.57 -28.59 23.54
CA LEU A 209 24.85 -27.32 23.72
C LEU A 209 25.47 -26.19 22.88
N LEU A 210 26.80 -26.05 22.87
CA LEU A 210 27.49 -25.04 22.05
C LEU A 210 27.28 -25.27 20.54
N THR A 211 27.16 -26.51 20.10
CA THR A 211 26.86 -26.87 18.70
C THR A 211 25.43 -26.53 18.32
N LEU A 212 24.49 -26.80 19.23
CA LEU A 212 23.09 -26.47 19.03
C LEU A 212 22.85 -24.95 18.97
N VAL A 213 23.49 -24.18 19.86
CA VAL A 213 23.41 -22.71 19.85
C VAL A 213 24.00 -22.13 18.56
N LYS A 214 25.12 -22.66 18.05
CA LYS A 214 25.70 -22.20 16.77
C LYS A 214 24.81 -22.54 15.57
N LEU A 215 24.16 -23.70 15.58
CA LEU A 215 23.21 -24.09 14.54
C LEU A 215 22.01 -23.14 14.51
N LEU A 216 21.42 -22.84 15.68
CA LEU A 216 20.34 -21.85 15.79
C LEU A 216 20.80 -20.45 15.36
N MET A 217 22.01 -20.02 15.73
CA MET A 217 22.51 -18.70 15.36
C MET A 217 22.88 -18.60 13.86
N THR A 218 23.32 -19.70 13.25
CA THR A 218 23.53 -19.77 11.80
C THR A 218 22.19 -19.75 11.07
N TRP A 219 21.18 -20.44 11.61
CA TRP A 219 19.84 -20.51 11.03
C TRP A 219 19.10 -19.16 11.14
N ILE A 220 19.12 -18.49 12.29
CA ILE A 220 18.52 -17.15 12.46
C ILE A 220 19.21 -16.11 11.55
N SER A 221 20.54 -16.18 11.40
CA SER A 221 21.29 -15.32 10.49
C SER A 221 20.94 -15.60 9.02
N SER A 222 20.70 -16.87 8.67
CA SER A 222 20.27 -17.25 7.32
C SER A 222 18.83 -16.82 7.01
N ILE A 223 17.96 -16.68 8.02
CA ILE A 223 16.60 -16.15 7.83
C ILE A 223 16.69 -14.64 7.59
N LYS A 224 17.45 -13.92 8.43
CA LYS A 224 17.63 -12.47 8.28
C LYS A 224 18.26 -12.08 6.93
N ALA A 225 19.23 -12.85 6.45
CA ALA A 225 19.88 -12.61 5.15
C ALA A 225 18.95 -12.83 3.93
N ARG A 226 17.81 -13.52 4.10
CA ARG A 226 16.84 -13.73 3.00
C ARG A 226 15.85 -12.58 2.84
N ASP A 227 15.70 -11.73 3.86
CA ASP A 227 14.88 -10.52 3.80
C ASP A 227 15.65 -9.30 3.27
N GLU A 228 17.00 -9.32 3.33
CA GLU A 228 17.88 -8.22 2.90
C GLU A 228 18.34 -8.33 1.42
N ASP A 229 18.12 -9.48 0.74
CA ASP A 229 18.61 -9.76 -0.63
C ASP A 229 17.68 -9.21 -1.74
N SER A 230 16.92 -8.13 -1.49
CA SER A 230 16.10 -7.45 -2.50
C SER A 230 16.64 -6.11 -3.00
N ASP A 231 17.79 -5.62 -2.53
CA ASP A 231 18.51 -4.50 -3.15
C ASP A 231 20.03 -4.61 -2.90
N ASP A 232 20.77 -4.60 -4.01
CA ASP A 232 22.23 -4.43 -4.22
C ASP A 232 23.26 -5.58 -3.95
N ILE A 233 23.82 -6.01 -5.09
CA ILE A 233 25.17 -6.48 -5.44
C ILE A 233 26.14 -6.86 -4.29
N LYS A 234 26.47 -8.16 -4.28
CA LYS A 234 27.45 -8.84 -3.43
C LYS A 234 28.90 -8.54 -3.83
N GLU A 235 29.74 -8.12 -2.87
CA GLU A 235 31.18 -8.36 -2.89
C GLU A 235 31.54 -9.58 -2.00
N PRO A 236 32.53 -10.42 -2.39
CA PRO A 236 32.86 -11.63 -1.65
C PRO A 236 33.76 -11.30 -0.45
N SER A 237 33.17 -11.19 0.74
CA SER A 237 33.95 -11.01 1.96
C SER A 237 34.74 -12.28 2.30
N LYS A 238 36.06 -12.11 2.41
CA LYS A 238 37.04 -13.12 2.84
C LYS A 238 36.56 -13.86 4.09
N LYS A 239 36.49 -15.19 4.00
CA LYS A 239 36.33 -16.13 5.13
C LYS A 239 37.35 -15.81 6.23
N LYS A 240 36.94 -15.07 7.26
CA LYS A 240 37.62 -15.11 8.56
C LYS A 240 37.28 -16.47 9.17
N MET A 241 38.29 -17.24 9.56
CA MET A 241 38.06 -18.44 10.37
C MET A 241 37.33 -18.03 11.64
N ASP A 242 36.07 -18.45 11.76
CA ASP A 242 35.22 -18.14 12.89
C ASP A 242 35.89 -18.61 14.19
N PHE A 243 35.88 -17.73 15.19
CA PHE A 243 36.34 -17.97 16.57
C PHE A 243 35.81 -19.30 17.14
N TYR A 244 34.65 -19.74 16.64
CA TYR A 244 33.99 -21.00 16.92
C TYR A 244 34.77 -22.25 16.47
N SER A 245 35.39 -22.23 15.29
CA SER A 245 36.22 -23.34 14.81
C SER A 245 37.44 -23.56 15.71
N LYS A 246 38.03 -22.46 16.22
CA LYS A 246 39.13 -22.53 17.18
C LYS A 246 38.67 -23.04 18.56
N SER A 247 37.47 -22.63 19.00
CA SER A 247 36.86 -23.10 20.24
C SER A 247 36.60 -24.61 20.21
N ILE A 248 35.99 -25.13 19.14
CA ILE A 248 35.76 -26.58 18.96
C ILE A 248 37.07 -27.37 19.01
N ILE A 249 38.11 -26.91 18.32
CA ILE A 249 39.42 -27.59 18.31
C ILE A 249 40.03 -27.61 19.72
N CYS A 250 39.98 -26.50 20.47
CA CYS A 250 40.44 -26.47 21.86
C CYS A 250 39.66 -27.42 22.77
N PHE A 251 38.34 -27.54 22.59
CA PHE A 251 37.54 -28.45 23.41
C PHE A 251 37.71 -29.92 23.04
N PHE A 252 37.90 -30.26 21.76
CA PHE A 252 38.27 -31.63 21.36
C PHE A 252 39.61 -32.04 21.97
N ILE A 253 40.58 -31.13 22.04
CA ILE A 253 41.86 -31.37 22.74
C ILE A 253 41.62 -31.62 24.24
N ALA A 254 40.72 -30.86 24.88
CA ALA A 254 40.36 -31.06 26.29
C ALA A 254 39.66 -32.41 26.54
N VAL A 255 38.77 -32.85 25.65
CA VAL A 255 38.09 -34.16 25.73
C VAL A 255 39.07 -35.31 25.51
N ILE A 256 40.01 -35.17 24.58
CA ILE A 256 41.09 -36.16 24.36
C ILE A 256 42.00 -36.22 25.59
N ALA A 257 42.37 -35.07 26.17
CA ALA A 257 43.16 -35.03 27.40
C ALA A 257 42.42 -35.69 28.59
N SER A 258 41.11 -35.48 28.73
CA SER A 258 40.33 -36.12 29.79
C SER A 258 40.18 -37.63 29.56
N ALA A 259 39.99 -38.07 28.32
CA ALA A 259 39.94 -39.49 27.96
C ALA A 259 41.29 -40.21 28.22
N ILE A 260 42.41 -39.54 27.93
CA ILE A 260 43.76 -40.03 28.26
C ILE A 260 43.93 -40.12 29.79
N CYS A 261 43.46 -39.13 30.56
CA CYS A 261 43.46 -39.19 32.03
C CYS A 261 42.62 -40.37 32.57
N ILE A 262 41.45 -40.65 31.98
CA ILE A 262 40.62 -41.81 32.35
C ILE A 262 41.36 -43.12 32.03
N ALA A 263 42.04 -43.21 30.88
CA ALA A 263 42.83 -44.39 30.51
C ALA A 263 44.04 -44.61 31.44
N CYS A 264 44.73 -43.54 31.84
CA CYS A 264 45.85 -43.60 32.80
C CYS A 264 45.39 -44.04 34.19
N THR A 265 44.24 -43.56 34.68
CA THR A 265 43.69 -43.99 35.99
C THR A 265 43.20 -45.45 35.97
N TYR A 266 42.73 -45.95 34.83
CA TYR A 266 42.40 -47.37 34.66
C TYR A 266 43.64 -48.25 34.72
N LYS A 267 44.75 -47.82 34.08
CA LYS A 267 46.03 -48.54 34.10
C LYS A 267 46.65 -48.61 35.49
N ASP A 268 46.47 -47.56 36.31
CA ASP A 268 46.96 -47.51 37.70
C ASP A 268 46.13 -48.39 38.66
N GLN A 269 44.84 -48.61 38.39
CA GLN A 269 44.03 -49.59 39.14
C GLN A 269 44.40 -51.04 38.80
N ASP A 270 44.74 -51.33 37.55
CA ASP A 270 45.16 -52.67 37.12
C ASP A 270 46.52 -53.07 37.74
N ILE A 271 47.44 -52.10 37.89
CA ILE A 271 48.74 -52.28 38.56
C ILE A 271 48.58 -52.50 40.07
N LYS A 272 47.62 -51.83 40.73
CA LYS A 272 47.33 -52.05 42.17
C LYS A 272 46.68 -53.41 42.43
N ASN A 273 45.74 -53.85 41.58
CA ASN A 273 45.09 -55.15 41.73
C ASN A 273 46.07 -56.33 41.60
N GLN A 274 47.08 -56.25 40.73
CA GLN A 274 48.15 -57.28 40.67
C GLN A 274 49.11 -57.24 41.87
N THR A 275 49.24 -56.10 42.55
CA THR A 275 50.15 -55.97 43.71
C THR A 275 49.49 -56.49 45.00
N ASP A 276 48.17 -56.38 45.12
CA ASP A 276 47.41 -56.85 46.30
C ASP A 276 47.13 -58.38 46.26
N GLU A 277 46.95 -59.00 45.08
CA GLU A 277 46.83 -60.47 44.97
C GLU A 277 48.09 -61.22 45.42
N ASN A 278 49.28 -60.66 45.15
CA ASN A 278 50.55 -61.26 45.59
C ASN A 278 50.81 -61.13 47.11
N LYS A 279 50.10 -60.23 47.81
CA LYS A 279 50.19 -60.07 49.27
C LYS A 279 49.16 -60.92 50.05
N SER A 280 48.00 -61.20 49.46
CA SER A 280 46.91 -61.95 50.10
C SER A 280 47.13 -63.46 50.19
N ASN A 281 48.00 -64.06 49.37
CA ASN A 281 48.23 -65.50 49.39
C ASN A 281 49.16 -66.00 50.52
N ASN A 282 49.72 -65.10 51.35
CA ASN A 282 50.75 -65.49 52.32
C ASN A 282 50.37 -65.29 53.80
N GLN A 283 49.14 -64.90 54.14
CA GLN A 283 48.73 -64.77 55.55
C GLN A 283 47.25 -65.14 55.79
N ASN A 284 47.08 -66.23 56.54
CA ASN A 284 46.03 -66.48 57.54
C ASN A 284 44.74 -67.17 57.08
N GLY A 285 44.77 -68.51 57.20
CA GLY A 285 43.58 -69.31 57.40
C GLY A 285 43.02 -69.18 58.84
N ILE A 286 41.71 -68.88 58.90
CA ILE A 286 40.67 -69.41 59.82
C ILE A 286 40.79 -69.03 61.34
N PRO A 287 39.69 -68.80 62.12
CA PRO A 287 38.26 -68.60 61.82
C PRO A 287 37.61 -67.33 62.43
N PHE A 288 36.39 -67.04 61.97
CA PHE A 288 35.38 -66.12 62.53
C PHE A 288 34.34 -66.86 63.38
N MET A 289 33.75 -66.17 64.37
CA MET A 289 32.31 -66.08 64.74
C MET A 289 32.15 -65.87 66.26
N ASN A 290 31.11 -65.25 66.83
CA ASN A 290 30.04 -64.29 66.48
C ASN A 290 29.08 -64.28 67.70
N LYS A 291 28.41 -63.16 68.00
CA LYS A 291 27.12 -62.97 68.74
C LYS A 291 27.08 -61.55 69.34
N GLU A 292 25.96 -60.85 69.53
CA GLU A 292 24.56 -60.85 69.09
C GLU A 292 23.86 -59.67 69.84
N LYS A 293 22.67 -59.25 69.36
CA LYS A 293 21.56 -58.58 70.09
C LYS A 293 21.66 -57.07 70.41
N SER A 294 20.59 -56.27 70.51
CA SER A 294 19.12 -56.35 70.25
C SER A 294 18.45 -55.08 70.83
N GLY A 295 17.34 -54.60 70.24
CA GLY A 295 16.24 -53.85 70.91
C GLY A 295 16.09 -52.36 70.54
N LYS A 296 15.00 -51.90 69.89
CA LYS A 296 13.62 -51.57 70.38
C LYS A 296 13.57 -50.21 71.12
N ASP A 297 12.66 -49.24 70.96
CA ASP A 297 11.29 -49.07 70.41
C ASP A 297 11.14 -47.56 70.01
N GLU A 298 10.51 -47.17 68.89
CA GLU A 298 9.10 -46.75 68.70
C GLU A 298 8.56 -45.60 69.59
N LYS A 299 8.30 -44.42 69.00
CA LYS A 299 6.99 -43.70 69.05
C LYS A 299 6.94 -42.43 68.20
N SER A 300 5.84 -42.35 67.45
CA SER A 300 5.27 -41.27 66.65
C SER A 300 4.89 -40.00 67.43
N PHE A 301 4.89 -38.83 66.77
CA PHE A 301 3.77 -37.87 66.86
C PHE A 301 3.76 -36.90 65.67
N ILE A 302 2.59 -36.77 65.05
CA ILE A 302 2.23 -35.85 63.95
C ILE A 302 1.62 -34.59 64.56
N LYS A 303 1.84 -33.41 63.94
CA LYS A 303 0.83 -32.34 63.89
C LYS A 303 1.12 -31.35 62.77
N ASP A 304 0.15 -31.29 61.86
CA ASP A 304 -0.39 -30.17 61.04
C ASP A 304 0.47 -28.92 60.80
#